data_AF-U1MN34-F1
#
_entry.id   AF-U1MN34-F1
#
_cell.length_a   1.000
_cell.length_b   1.000
_cell.length_c   1.000
_cell.angle_alpha   90.00
_cell.angle_beta   90.00
_cell.angle_gamma   90.00
#
_symmetry.space_group_name_H-M   'P 1'
#
loop_
_entity.id
_entity.type
_entity.pdbx_description
1 polymer ?
#
loop_
_entity_poly.entity_id
_entity_poly.type
_entity_poly.pdbx_seq_one_letter_code
_entity_poly.pdbx_strand_id
1 'polypeptide(L)'
;MDAAIDGRAQSAEERMLRDALGEQLEGELRIISREPFGGGALTGFEELSPQARYWYVDTSGKRVEAETGFVLGDPGRPDARIWLHPADPRLPALAPASFPAAAATLMGRLGVSIDRPPELLVYRPGKRAMFRMRAGERETYLKIVRPSASGSIVELQESLRAGGVPVPHITGWSELGIVLTETADGVPLTSRLAELEPDRLLDSIDALRERIAAVDTGRDARASLALRHDWYLARIDAALARAAEGDPAVAPSAVLRDHLAAVTAVVTGADASALVVDEAERRTIHGDLHVGQLFVDADDASAIAGVIDIDTAGLGDPADDEAALIAHLIASIALARRDEGRSAGFRRLLDAAAARWLAPGRPGRARVAHRTAVHVLAHALAPIERGDLETAEVELALGRDILRDADERPLI
;
A
#
# COMPACT_ATOMS: atom_id res chain seq x y z
N MET A 1 46.59 -8.59 -11.11
CA MET A 1 45.69 -9.75 -11.17
C MET A 1 45.13 -9.90 -9.78
N ASP A 2 44.09 -9.13 -9.48
CA ASP A 2 43.29 -9.29 -8.27
C ASP A 2 41.85 -9.06 -8.69
N ALA A 3 41.20 -10.18 -9.00
CA ALA A 3 39.77 -10.27 -9.19
C ALA A 3 39.14 -10.28 -7.81
N ALA A 4 38.65 -9.13 -7.36
CA ALA A 4 37.71 -9.08 -6.25
C ALA A 4 36.33 -9.47 -6.79
N ILE A 5 35.89 -10.64 -6.36
CA ILE A 5 34.60 -11.25 -6.63
C ILE A 5 33.53 -10.46 -5.87
N ASP A 6 32.62 -9.79 -6.59
CA ASP A 6 31.27 -9.53 -6.10
C ASP A 6 30.27 -10.13 -7.10
N GLY A 7 30.01 -11.42 -6.91
CA GLY A 7 29.27 -12.29 -7.83
C GLY A 7 27.75 -12.10 -7.75
N ARG A 8 27.24 -10.87 -7.74
CA ARG A 8 25.83 -10.63 -8.07
C ARG A 8 25.72 -10.52 -9.58
N ALA A 9 25.04 -11.49 -10.20
CA ALA A 9 24.70 -11.38 -11.61
C ALA A 9 23.93 -10.06 -11.83
N GLN A 10 24.49 -9.15 -12.61
CA GLN A 10 23.86 -7.87 -12.94
C GLN A 10 22.49 -8.12 -13.54
N SER A 11 21.49 -7.34 -13.13
CA SER A 11 20.15 -7.44 -13.72
C SER A 11 20.16 -6.99 -15.19
N ALA A 12 19.17 -7.42 -15.97
CA ALA A 12 19.06 -6.98 -17.37
C ALA A 12 18.84 -5.46 -17.44
N GLU A 13 18.07 -4.94 -16.50
CA GLU A 13 17.75 -3.53 -16.33
C GLU A 13 19.01 -2.72 -15.94
N GLU A 14 19.89 -3.27 -15.11
CA GLU A 14 21.18 -2.62 -14.78
C GLU A 14 22.09 -2.53 -16.00
N ARG A 15 22.18 -3.60 -16.80
CA ARG A 15 22.94 -3.57 -18.06
C ARG A 15 22.40 -2.52 -19.01
N MET A 16 21.08 -2.48 -19.21
CA MET A 16 20.43 -1.45 -20.02
C MET A 16 20.75 -0.03 -19.54
N LEU A 17 20.75 0.20 -18.22
CA LEU A 17 21.10 1.50 -17.63
C LEU A 17 22.56 1.88 -17.90
N ARG A 18 23.50 0.94 -17.72
CA ARG A 18 24.92 1.14 -17.98
C ARG A 18 25.21 1.36 -19.47
N ASP A 19 24.58 0.59 -20.34
CA ASP A 19 24.72 0.71 -21.79
C ASP A 19 24.20 2.07 -22.29
N ALA A 20 23.13 2.59 -21.68
CA ALA A 20 22.55 3.88 -22.04
C ALA A 20 23.38 5.08 -21.59
N LEU A 21 23.93 5.03 -20.37
CA LEU A 21 24.57 6.18 -19.73
C LEU A 21 26.10 6.18 -19.85
N GLY A 22 26.73 5.01 -20.01
CA GLY A 22 28.17 4.87 -20.12
C GLY A 22 28.91 5.60 -18.99
N GLU A 23 29.79 6.53 -19.36
CA GLU A 23 30.60 7.34 -18.44
C GLU A 23 29.78 8.34 -17.59
N GLN A 24 28.49 8.56 -17.90
CA GLN A 24 27.63 9.44 -17.09
C GLN A 24 27.22 8.81 -15.75
N LEU A 25 27.39 7.50 -15.59
CA LEU A 25 27.25 6.81 -14.31
C LEU A 25 28.60 6.81 -13.59
N GLU A 26 28.68 7.61 -12.52
CA GLU A 26 29.89 7.80 -11.73
C GLU A 26 29.94 6.84 -10.53
N GLY A 27 28.79 6.38 -10.05
CA GLY A 27 28.65 5.59 -8.83
C GLY A 27 28.30 4.12 -9.03
N GLU A 28 28.41 3.36 -7.93
CA GLU A 28 27.83 2.02 -7.84
C GLU A 28 26.30 2.11 -7.83
N LEU A 29 25.63 1.12 -8.44
CA LEU A 29 24.18 1.07 -8.52
C LEU A 29 23.61 0.11 -7.50
N ARG A 30 22.75 0.63 -6.61
CA ARG A 30 21.96 -0.17 -5.67
C ARG A 30 20.52 -0.24 -6.15
N ILE A 31 19.99 -1.45 -6.33
CA ILE A 31 18.56 -1.63 -6.60
C ILE A 31 17.77 -1.19 -5.38
N ILE A 32 16.84 -0.24 -5.55
CA ILE A 32 15.95 0.25 -4.49
C ILE A 32 14.51 -0.24 -4.65
N SER A 33 14.12 -0.64 -5.87
CA SER A 33 12.79 -1.20 -6.14
C SER A 33 12.82 -2.04 -7.41
N ARG A 34 12.04 -3.12 -7.47
CA ARG A 34 11.78 -3.86 -8.70
C ARG A 34 10.37 -4.43 -8.67
N GLU A 35 9.52 -3.99 -9.58
CA GLU A 35 8.13 -4.44 -9.64
C GLU A 35 7.81 -5.00 -11.03
N PRO A 36 7.17 -6.18 -11.14
CA PRO A 36 6.61 -6.63 -12.42
C PRO A 36 5.62 -5.61 -12.97
N PHE A 37 5.77 -5.25 -14.24
CA PHE A 37 4.93 -4.24 -14.88
C PHE A 37 4.80 -4.49 -16.38
N GLY A 38 3.56 -4.66 -16.87
CA GLY A 38 3.32 -5.00 -18.28
C GLY A 38 3.98 -6.32 -18.67
N GLY A 39 4.69 -6.34 -19.80
CA GLY A 39 5.47 -7.49 -20.24
C GLY A 39 6.87 -7.61 -19.60
N GLY A 40 7.23 -6.69 -18.73
CA GLY A 40 8.58 -6.59 -18.15
C GLY A 40 8.52 -6.13 -16.68
N ALA A 41 9.42 -5.22 -16.31
CA ALA A 41 9.53 -4.70 -14.96
C ALA A 41 9.80 -3.20 -14.96
N LEU A 42 9.48 -2.57 -13.82
CA LEU A 42 9.92 -1.23 -13.48
C LEU A 42 10.94 -1.35 -12.34
N THR A 43 12.20 -1.03 -12.65
CA THR A 43 13.33 -1.16 -11.71
C THR A 43 13.88 0.21 -11.37
N GLY A 44 14.08 0.47 -10.08
CA GLY A 44 14.69 1.69 -9.56
C GLY A 44 16.08 1.41 -9.02
N PHE A 45 17.00 2.31 -9.31
CA PHE A 45 18.39 2.28 -8.90
C PHE A 45 18.74 3.57 -8.17
N GLU A 46 19.43 3.44 -7.05
CA GLU A 46 20.17 4.53 -6.43
C GLU A 46 21.62 4.43 -6.87
N GLU A 47 22.13 5.53 -7.42
CA GLU A 47 23.52 5.68 -7.75
C GLU A 47 24.26 6.31 -6.56
N LEU A 48 25.19 5.53 -5.99
CA LEU A 48 26.04 5.93 -4.88
C LEU A 48 27.12 6.89 -5.37
N SER A 49 26.79 8.18 -5.43
CA SER A 49 27.68 9.29 -5.75
C SER A 49 27.59 10.37 -4.66
N PRO A 50 28.44 11.42 -4.66
CA PRO A 50 28.39 12.48 -3.64
C PRO A 50 27.01 13.13 -3.47
N GLN A 51 26.18 13.11 -4.53
CA GLN A 51 24.77 13.46 -4.48
C GLN A 51 23.97 12.27 -5.01
N ALA A 52 23.25 11.56 -4.13
CA ALA A 52 22.47 10.38 -4.53
C ALA A 52 21.54 10.70 -5.72
N ARG A 53 21.70 9.95 -6.82
CA ARG A 53 20.86 10.05 -8.02
C ARG A 53 19.98 8.81 -8.11
N TYR A 54 18.72 9.02 -8.50
CA TYR A 54 17.74 7.94 -8.59
C TYR A 54 17.31 7.72 -10.04
N TRP A 55 17.71 6.59 -10.60
CA TRP A 55 17.45 6.19 -11.96
C TRP A 55 16.37 5.11 -12.01
N TYR A 56 15.56 5.12 -13.07
CA TYR A 56 14.51 4.14 -13.26
C TYR A 56 14.54 3.59 -14.68
N VAL A 57 14.31 2.28 -14.80
CA VAL A 57 14.30 1.54 -16.06
C VAL A 57 12.95 0.83 -16.18
N ASP A 58 12.14 1.20 -17.17
CA ASP A 58 10.85 0.61 -17.52
C ASP A 58 10.99 -0.26 -18.77
N THR A 59 10.90 -1.58 -18.61
CA THR A 59 10.90 -2.58 -19.70
C THR A 59 9.50 -3.11 -20.01
N SER A 60 8.44 -2.43 -19.53
CA SER A 60 7.06 -2.93 -19.64
C SER A 60 6.48 -2.94 -21.05
N GLY A 61 7.09 -2.18 -21.97
CA GLY A 61 6.57 -1.92 -23.31
C GLY A 61 5.28 -1.08 -23.33
N LYS A 62 4.79 -0.61 -22.18
CA LYS A 62 3.57 0.20 -22.12
C LYS A 62 3.81 1.61 -22.64
N ARG A 63 2.88 2.12 -23.44
CA ARG A 63 2.93 3.49 -23.98
C ARG A 63 2.91 4.54 -22.86
N VAL A 64 3.50 5.68 -23.17
CA VAL A 64 3.50 6.91 -22.37
C VAL A 64 3.00 8.06 -23.25
N GLU A 65 2.47 9.11 -22.65
CA GLU A 65 1.96 10.28 -23.38
C GLU A 65 3.11 11.14 -23.91
N ALA A 66 4.19 11.23 -23.15
CA ALA A 66 5.41 11.94 -23.54
C ALA A 66 6.64 11.21 -23.01
N GLU A 67 7.71 11.21 -23.80
CA GLU A 67 9.02 10.74 -23.37
C GLU A 67 9.75 11.86 -22.63
N THR A 68 10.31 11.55 -21.46
CA THR A 68 10.98 12.52 -20.56
C THR A 68 12.42 12.14 -20.24
N GLY A 69 12.90 11.01 -20.79
CA GLY A 69 14.24 10.46 -20.58
C GLY A 69 14.75 9.73 -21.82
N PHE A 70 15.64 8.77 -21.62
CA PHE A 70 16.19 7.96 -22.70
C PHE A 70 15.25 6.84 -23.10
N VAL A 71 15.23 6.56 -24.41
CA VAL A 71 14.47 5.46 -24.99
C VAL A 71 15.48 4.55 -25.69
N LEU A 72 15.51 3.28 -25.29
CA LEU A 72 16.33 2.24 -25.92
C LEU A 72 15.49 1.45 -26.92
N GLY A 73 16.09 1.10 -28.06
CA GLY A 73 15.44 0.37 -29.14
C GLY A 73 14.62 1.26 -30.07
N ASP A 74 13.59 0.68 -30.70
CA ASP A 74 12.69 1.40 -31.62
C ASP A 74 11.78 2.36 -30.83
N PRO A 75 11.76 3.68 -31.10
CA PRO A 75 10.85 4.62 -30.45
C PRO A 75 9.36 4.25 -30.54
N GLY A 76 8.93 3.55 -31.60
CA GLY A 76 7.56 3.07 -31.74
C GLY A 76 7.21 1.90 -30.81
N ARG A 77 8.22 1.13 -30.39
CA ARG A 77 8.12 -0.02 -29.49
C ARG A 77 9.44 -0.19 -28.72
N PRO A 78 9.65 0.63 -27.69
CA PRO A 78 10.95 0.67 -27.03
C PRO A 78 11.20 -0.56 -26.18
N ASP A 79 12.45 -0.98 -26.16
CA ASP A 79 12.94 -2.08 -25.33
C ASP A 79 13.00 -1.66 -23.86
N ALA A 80 13.39 -0.40 -23.61
CA ALA A 80 13.36 0.21 -22.30
C ALA A 80 13.18 1.73 -22.37
N ARG A 81 12.57 2.29 -21.32
CA ARG A 81 12.63 3.73 -21.00
C ARG A 81 13.45 3.94 -19.75
N ILE A 82 14.32 4.93 -19.79
CA ILE A 82 15.23 5.25 -18.68
C ILE A 82 15.06 6.72 -18.31
N TRP A 83 14.82 7.02 -17.04
CA TRP A 83 14.76 8.39 -16.56
C TRP A 83 15.46 8.58 -15.24
N LEU A 84 15.94 9.81 -15.05
CA LEU A 84 16.40 10.33 -13.77
C LEU A 84 15.20 10.95 -13.05
N HIS A 85 14.96 10.62 -11.78
CA HIS A 85 13.95 11.32 -10.98
C HIS A 85 14.28 12.83 -10.88
N PRO A 86 13.29 13.74 -11.05
CA PRO A 86 11.84 13.50 -11.08
C PRO A 86 11.19 13.41 -12.49
N ALA A 87 11.96 13.11 -13.55
CA ALA A 87 11.48 13.11 -14.93
C ALA A 87 10.71 11.84 -15.33
N ASP A 88 9.72 11.41 -14.54
CA ASP A 88 8.92 10.22 -14.81
C ASP A 88 7.95 10.43 -16.01
N PRO A 89 8.07 9.65 -17.11
CA PRO A 89 7.28 9.85 -18.32
C PRO A 89 5.78 9.54 -18.14
N ARG A 90 5.40 8.88 -17.05
CA ARG A 90 4.00 8.57 -16.72
C ARG A 90 3.38 9.60 -15.78
N LEU A 91 4.20 10.44 -15.16
CA LEU A 91 3.80 11.43 -14.16
C LEU A 91 4.32 12.82 -14.59
N PRO A 92 3.81 13.42 -15.67
CA PRO A 92 4.36 14.65 -16.24
C PRO A 92 4.35 15.84 -15.27
N ALA A 93 3.43 15.85 -14.29
CA ALA A 93 3.37 16.86 -13.24
C ALA A 93 4.37 16.63 -12.07
N LEU A 94 5.14 15.54 -12.07
CA LEU A 94 6.11 15.23 -11.01
C LEU A 94 7.25 16.25 -10.97
N ALA A 95 7.93 16.46 -12.11
CA ALA A 95 9.02 17.42 -12.21
C ALA A 95 8.64 18.84 -11.76
N PRO A 96 7.55 19.47 -12.25
CA PRO A 96 7.17 20.80 -11.76
C PRO A 96 6.75 20.80 -10.28
N ALA A 97 6.24 19.69 -9.73
CA ALA A 97 5.93 19.60 -8.29
C ALA A 97 7.19 19.43 -7.41
N SER A 98 8.28 18.90 -7.95
CA SER A 98 9.53 18.64 -7.20
C SER A 98 10.44 19.86 -7.04
N PHE A 99 10.39 20.83 -7.94
CA PHE A 99 11.29 22.00 -7.90
C PHE A 99 10.61 23.21 -7.24
N PRO A 100 11.20 23.85 -6.20
CA PRO A 100 10.50 24.85 -5.39
C PRO A 100 9.82 25.99 -6.16
N ALA A 101 10.51 26.60 -7.13
CA ALA A 101 9.95 27.71 -7.92
C ALA A 101 8.82 27.25 -8.88
N ALA A 102 8.98 26.06 -9.47
CA ALA A 102 7.95 25.48 -10.33
C ALA A 102 6.73 25.03 -9.51
N ALA A 103 6.95 24.46 -8.33
CA ALA A 103 5.91 24.05 -7.39
C ALA A 103 5.11 25.26 -6.90
N ALA A 104 5.78 26.37 -6.57
CA ALA A 104 5.09 27.61 -6.20
C ALA A 104 4.20 28.15 -7.34
N THR A 105 4.69 28.08 -8.58
CA THR A 105 3.90 28.46 -9.77
C THR A 105 2.70 27.52 -9.98
N LEU A 106 2.93 26.21 -9.83
CA LEU A 106 1.90 25.19 -9.96
C LEU A 106 0.78 25.38 -8.92
N MET A 107 1.16 25.51 -7.65
CA MET A 107 0.22 25.74 -6.55
C MET A 107 -0.52 27.07 -6.71
N GLY A 108 0.17 28.13 -7.16
CA GLY A 108 -0.45 29.42 -7.43
C GLY A 108 -1.55 29.35 -8.50
N ARG A 109 -1.40 28.50 -9.52
CA ARG A 109 -2.46 28.23 -10.52
C ARG A 109 -3.66 27.51 -9.94
N LEU A 110 -3.48 26.76 -8.85
CA LEU A 110 -4.54 26.11 -8.07
C LEU A 110 -5.11 27.04 -6.98
N GLY A 111 -4.70 28.33 -6.94
CA GLY A 111 -5.17 29.30 -5.96
C GLY A 111 -4.53 29.18 -4.57
N VAL A 112 -3.40 28.45 -4.46
CA VAL A 112 -2.71 28.21 -3.19
C VAL A 112 -1.29 28.77 -3.26
N SER A 113 -0.95 29.70 -2.36
CA SER A 113 0.43 30.14 -2.16
C SER A 113 1.15 29.18 -1.22
N ILE A 114 2.36 28.76 -1.54
CA ILE A 114 3.24 28.00 -0.62
C ILE A 114 4.42 28.86 -0.18
N ASP A 115 4.86 28.68 1.06
CA ASP A 115 5.98 29.42 1.67
C ASP A 115 7.16 28.52 2.09
N ARG A 116 7.05 27.21 1.87
CA ARG A 116 8.10 26.22 2.10
C ARG A 116 8.32 25.35 0.86
N PRO A 117 9.51 24.75 0.70
CA PRO A 117 9.76 23.77 -0.35
C PRO A 117 8.78 22.60 -0.27
N PRO A 118 8.37 22.02 -1.43
CA PRO A 118 7.53 20.83 -1.46
C PRO A 118 8.24 19.66 -0.80
N GLU A 119 7.57 18.97 0.12
CA GLU A 119 8.11 17.79 0.79
C GLU A 119 7.56 16.53 0.11
N LEU A 120 8.42 15.79 -0.59
CA LEU A 120 8.03 14.51 -1.20
C LEU A 120 7.83 13.46 -0.09
N LEU A 121 6.59 13.01 0.09
CA LEU A 121 6.23 11.99 1.09
C LEU A 121 6.35 10.58 0.53
N VAL A 122 5.88 10.39 -0.69
CA VAL A 122 5.83 9.07 -1.35
C VAL A 122 6.09 9.26 -2.83
N TYR A 123 6.90 8.38 -3.42
CA TYR A 123 7.02 8.22 -4.86
C TYR A 123 6.97 6.73 -5.20
N ARG A 124 5.97 6.34 -5.99
CA ARG A 124 5.85 5.02 -6.61
C ARG A 124 6.03 5.20 -8.11
N PRO A 125 7.21 4.86 -8.65
CA PRO A 125 7.56 5.07 -10.05
C PRO A 125 6.46 4.57 -10.99
N GLY A 126 6.14 5.38 -11.99
CA GLY A 126 5.12 5.09 -13.00
C GLY A 126 3.67 5.06 -12.50
N LYS A 127 3.44 5.27 -11.20
CA LYS A 127 2.12 5.09 -10.56
C LYS A 127 1.61 6.38 -9.92
N ARG A 128 2.32 6.91 -8.92
CA ARG A 128 1.91 8.12 -8.18
C ARG A 128 3.06 8.74 -7.39
N ALA A 129 2.95 10.02 -7.09
CA ALA A 129 3.71 10.69 -6.04
C ALA A 129 2.78 11.50 -5.13
N MET A 130 3.22 11.74 -3.90
CA MET A 130 2.50 12.56 -2.92
C MET A 130 3.46 13.58 -2.32
N PHE A 131 3.06 14.84 -2.34
CA PHE A 131 3.81 15.93 -1.72
C PHE A 131 2.97 16.57 -0.61
N ARG A 132 3.65 16.95 0.48
CA ARG A 132 3.10 17.91 1.42
C ARG A 132 3.47 19.32 0.99
N MET A 133 2.46 20.17 0.88
CA MET A 133 2.56 21.57 0.51
C MET A 133 2.15 22.43 1.70
N ARG A 134 2.95 23.46 2.03
CA ARG A 134 2.75 24.29 3.22
C ARG A 134 2.61 25.77 2.90
N ALA A 135 1.70 26.41 3.61
CA ALA A 135 1.39 27.84 3.56
C ALA A 135 1.11 28.34 4.97
N GLY A 136 2.11 28.89 5.66
CA GLY A 136 2.04 29.17 7.09
C GLY A 136 1.83 27.88 7.88
N GLU A 137 0.74 27.83 8.65
CA GLU A 137 0.31 26.65 9.42
C GLU A 137 -0.59 25.70 8.63
N ARG A 138 -1.04 26.08 7.41
CA ARG A 138 -1.90 25.23 6.60
C ARG A 138 -1.07 24.21 5.82
N GLU A 139 -1.50 22.96 5.90
CA GLU A 139 -0.96 21.86 5.10
C GLU A 139 -2.00 21.38 4.08
N THR A 140 -1.54 21.18 2.85
CA THR A 140 -2.30 20.54 1.78
C THR A 140 -1.46 19.41 1.17
N TYR A 141 -2.13 18.45 0.54
CA TYR A 141 -1.51 17.26 -0.01
C TYR A 141 -1.70 17.23 -1.52
N LEU A 142 -0.59 17.35 -2.27
CA LEU A 142 -0.59 17.32 -3.72
C LEU A 142 -0.25 15.91 -4.19
N LYS A 143 -1.26 15.25 -4.77
CA LYS A 143 -1.13 13.94 -5.36
C LYS A 143 -0.88 14.07 -6.86
N ILE A 144 0.24 13.52 -7.30
CA ILE A 144 0.57 13.39 -8.70
C ILE A 144 0.26 11.96 -9.14
N VAL A 145 -0.56 11.82 -10.17
CA VAL A 145 -0.98 10.55 -10.75
C VAL A 145 -0.79 10.60 -12.27
N ARG A 146 -1.08 9.49 -12.94
CA ARG A 146 -1.17 9.49 -14.40
C ARG A 146 -2.31 10.43 -14.84
N PRO A 147 -2.15 11.19 -15.93
CA PRO A 147 -3.19 12.09 -16.46
C PRO A 147 -4.58 11.42 -16.54
N SER A 148 -4.61 10.22 -17.15
CA SER A 148 -5.81 9.39 -17.29
C SER A 148 -6.48 8.91 -16.00
N ALA A 149 -5.86 9.10 -14.83
CA ALA A 149 -6.40 8.71 -13.53
C ALA A 149 -6.96 9.88 -12.70
N SER A 150 -6.62 11.12 -13.03
CA SER A 150 -6.99 12.28 -12.19
C SER A 150 -8.51 12.48 -12.09
N GLY A 151 -9.21 12.49 -13.21
CA GLY A 151 -10.67 12.66 -13.25
C GLY A 151 -11.42 11.60 -12.45
N SER A 152 -11.09 10.31 -12.64
CA SER A 152 -11.77 9.23 -11.92
C SER A 152 -11.49 9.19 -10.42
N ILE A 153 -10.34 9.71 -9.97
CA ILE A 153 -10.05 9.91 -8.55
C ILE A 153 -10.92 11.03 -7.98
N VAL A 154 -11.05 12.15 -8.70
CA VAL A 154 -11.86 13.29 -8.28
C VAL A 154 -13.33 12.88 -8.19
N GLU A 155 -13.89 12.26 -9.23
CA GLU A 155 -15.27 11.76 -9.26
C GLU A 155 -15.57 10.81 -8.10
N LEU A 156 -14.67 9.88 -7.80
CA LEU A 156 -14.82 8.94 -6.69
C LEU A 156 -14.85 9.68 -5.34
N GLN A 157 -13.88 10.56 -5.10
CA GLN A 157 -13.78 11.28 -3.83
C GLN A 157 -14.96 12.24 -3.63
N GLU A 158 -15.40 12.93 -4.67
CA GLU A 158 -16.58 13.79 -4.64
C GLU A 158 -17.85 12.98 -4.39
N SER A 159 -18.01 11.81 -5.00
CA SER A 159 -19.15 10.91 -4.77
C SER A 159 -19.20 10.43 -3.31
N LEU A 160 -18.06 9.99 -2.77
CA LEU A 160 -17.95 9.58 -1.36
C LEU A 160 -18.26 10.74 -0.40
N ARG A 161 -17.72 11.93 -0.69
CA ARG A 161 -17.98 13.14 0.10
C ARG A 161 -19.45 13.53 0.06
N ALA A 162 -20.09 13.50 -1.10
CA ALA A 162 -21.51 13.79 -1.27
C ALA A 162 -22.40 12.77 -0.51
N GLY A 163 -21.93 11.52 -0.39
CA GLY A 163 -22.53 10.48 0.44
C GLY A 163 -22.28 10.60 1.95
N GLY A 164 -21.60 11.66 2.41
CA GLY A 164 -21.33 11.89 3.83
C GLY A 164 -20.13 11.12 4.39
N VAL A 165 -19.30 10.52 3.54
CA VAL A 165 -18.02 9.94 3.95
C VAL A 165 -17.03 11.09 4.24
N PRO A 166 -16.36 11.10 5.41
CA PRO A 166 -15.48 12.20 5.81
C PRO A 166 -14.11 12.12 5.12
N VAL A 167 -14.10 12.29 3.80
CA VAL A 167 -12.88 12.37 2.98
C VAL A 167 -12.38 13.82 2.90
N PRO A 168 -11.05 14.04 2.79
CA PRO A 168 -10.49 15.38 2.59
C PRO A 168 -11.15 16.14 1.45
N HIS A 169 -11.26 17.46 1.56
CA HIS A 169 -11.78 18.29 0.48
C HIS A 169 -10.77 18.42 -0.66
N ILE A 170 -11.19 18.20 -1.91
CA ILE A 170 -10.39 18.52 -3.09
C ILE A 170 -10.49 20.03 -3.34
N THR A 171 -9.37 20.73 -3.29
CA THR A 171 -9.31 22.19 -3.49
C THR A 171 -8.88 22.57 -4.89
N GLY A 172 -8.30 21.64 -5.65
CA GLY A 172 -7.95 21.84 -7.05
C GLY A 172 -7.48 20.54 -7.69
N TRP A 173 -7.66 20.43 -9.00
CA TRP A 173 -7.16 19.29 -9.78
C TRP A 173 -6.91 19.71 -11.23
N SER A 174 -6.21 18.88 -11.98
CA SER A 174 -5.97 19.07 -13.41
C SER A 174 -5.85 17.71 -14.12
N GLU A 175 -6.31 17.67 -15.37
CA GLU A 175 -6.15 16.52 -16.28
C GLU A 175 -4.69 16.11 -16.49
N LEU A 176 -3.72 16.97 -16.17
CA LEU A 176 -2.28 16.65 -16.19
C LEU A 176 -1.85 15.70 -15.06
N GLY A 177 -2.79 15.10 -14.33
CA GLY A 177 -2.49 14.14 -13.28
C GLY A 177 -2.28 14.79 -11.92
N ILE A 178 -2.97 15.89 -11.63
CA ILE A 178 -2.84 16.64 -10.37
C ILE A 178 -4.14 16.57 -9.59
N VAL A 179 -4.06 16.22 -8.31
CA VAL A 179 -5.17 16.32 -7.35
C VAL A 179 -4.63 16.92 -6.06
N LEU A 180 -5.18 18.05 -5.63
CA LEU A 180 -4.81 18.75 -4.41
C LEU A 180 -5.93 18.63 -3.37
N THR A 181 -5.59 18.17 -2.18
CA THR A 181 -6.54 18.02 -1.07
C THR A 181 -6.12 18.82 0.15
N GLU A 182 -7.10 19.17 0.98
CA GLU A 182 -6.85 19.58 2.37
C GLU A 182 -6.25 18.42 3.18
N THR A 183 -5.83 18.74 4.40
CA THR A 183 -5.60 17.74 5.45
C THR A 183 -6.92 17.07 5.82
N ALA A 184 -6.87 15.79 6.20
CA ALA A 184 -8.04 15.08 6.73
C ALA A 184 -8.47 15.70 8.08
N ASP A 185 -9.77 15.69 8.35
CA ASP A 185 -10.30 16.16 9.63
C ASP A 185 -9.88 15.21 10.77
N GLY A 186 -9.53 15.79 11.92
CA GLY A 186 -9.12 15.06 13.11
C GLY A 186 -7.61 14.81 13.22
N VAL A 187 -7.24 13.86 14.07
CA VAL A 187 -5.85 13.44 14.34
C VAL A 187 -5.63 11.99 13.91
N PRO A 188 -4.44 11.58 13.43
CA PRO A 188 -4.19 10.21 13.04
C PRO A 188 -4.51 9.22 14.17
N LEU A 189 -5.36 8.22 13.92
CA LEU A 189 -5.73 7.21 14.94
C LEU A 189 -4.50 6.57 15.59
N THR A 190 -3.47 6.30 14.77
CA THR A 190 -2.23 5.66 15.24
C THR A 190 -1.43 6.46 16.26
N SER A 191 -1.69 7.76 16.46
CA SER A 191 -1.05 8.58 17.51
C SER A 191 -1.85 8.63 18.81
N ARG A 192 -3.09 8.14 18.83
CA ARG A 192 -4.02 8.19 19.99
C ARG A 192 -4.42 6.79 20.49
N LEU A 193 -3.64 5.76 20.14
CA LEU A 193 -3.96 4.36 20.47
C LEU A 193 -4.12 4.08 21.97
N ALA A 194 -3.48 4.86 22.83
CA ALA A 194 -3.57 4.70 24.27
C ALA A 194 -4.91 5.21 24.86
N GLU A 195 -5.61 6.09 24.13
CA GLU A 195 -6.79 6.82 24.62
C GLU A 195 -8.11 6.29 24.06
N LEU A 196 -8.06 5.44 23.04
CA LEU A 196 -9.24 4.86 22.42
C LEU A 196 -9.88 3.79 23.32
N GLU A 197 -11.20 3.69 23.22
CA GLU A 197 -12.00 2.57 23.70
C GLU A 197 -12.30 1.65 22.50
N PRO A 198 -11.75 0.42 22.44
CA PRO A 198 -11.77 -0.41 21.23
C PRO A 198 -13.17 -0.66 20.66
N ASP A 199 -14.14 -0.97 21.51
CA ASP A 199 -15.51 -1.25 21.05
C ASP A 199 -16.20 -0.01 20.48
N ARG A 200 -16.03 1.15 21.12
CA ARG A 200 -16.59 2.42 20.63
C ARG A 200 -15.95 2.83 19.30
N LEU A 201 -14.63 2.62 19.16
CA LEU A 201 -13.94 2.87 17.91
C LEU A 201 -14.43 1.94 16.80
N LEU A 202 -14.62 0.66 17.09
CA LEU A 202 -15.16 -0.29 16.10
C LEU A 202 -16.60 0.07 15.71
N ASP A 203 -17.43 0.57 16.62
CA ASP A 203 -18.77 1.09 16.28
C ASP A 203 -18.66 2.27 15.32
N SER A 204 -17.70 3.17 15.56
CA SER A 204 -17.45 4.29 14.65
C SER A 204 -16.87 3.87 13.30
N ILE A 205 -16.08 2.78 13.25
CA ILE A 205 -15.57 2.20 12.00
C ILE A 205 -16.70 1.52 11.22
N ASP A 206 -17.59 0.78 11.89
CA ASP A 206 -18.75 0.17 11.24
C ASP A 206 -19.70 1.25 10.69
N ALA A 207 -19.92 2.35 11.42
CA ALA A 207 -20.68 3.51 10.93
C ALA A 207 -20.00 4.23 9.74
N LEU A 208 -18.67 4.20 9.65
CA LEU A 208 -17.96 4.68 8.46
C LEU A 208 -18.19 3.72 7.27
N ARG A 209 -18.07 2.42 7.49
CA ARG A 209 -18.28 1.38 6.47
C ARG A 209 -19.70 1.41 5.91
N GLU A 210 -20.70 1.63 6.76
CA GLU A 210 -22.10 1.81 6.34
C GLU A 210 -22.28 3.05 5.45
N ARG A 211 -21.63 4.17 5.79
CA ARG A 211 -21.64 5.38 4.95
C ARG A 211 -21.00 5.13 3.59
N ILE A 212 -19.85 4.45 3.55
CA ILE A 212 -19.19 4.06 2.30
C ILE A 212 -20.10 3.14 1.48
N ALA A 213 -20.69 2.12 2.12
CA ALA A 213 -21.56 1.13 1.49
C ALA A 213 -22.83 1.72 0.84
N ALA A 214 -23.30 2.88 1.33
CA ALA A 214 -24.46 3.58 0.80
C ALA A 214 -24.18 4.38 -0.48
N VAL A 215 -22.91 4.57 -0.86
CA VAL A 215 -22.53 5.36 -2.04
C VAL A 215 -22.41 4.45 -3.25
N ASP A 216 -23.17 4.71 -4.31
CA ASP A 216 -22.91 4.09 -5.62
C ASP A 216 -21.78 4.84 -6.32
N THR A 217 -20.62 4.20 -6.46
CA THR A 217 -19.46 4.78 -7.12
C THR A 217 -19.41 4.47 -8.63
N GLY A 218 -20.32 3.66 -9.16
CA GLY A 218 -20.35 3.25 -10.56
C GLY A 218 -19.13 2.43 -11.02
N ARG A 219 -18.37 1.85 -10.09
CA ARG A 219 -17.13 1.09 -10.36
C ARG A 219 -16.92 -0.03 -9.34
N ASP A 220 -16.18 -1.06 -9.75
CA ASP A 220 -15.68 -2.08 -8.83
C ASP A 220 -14.56 -1.53 -7.93
N ALA A 221 -14.47 -2.08 -6.73
CA ALA A 221 -13.32 -1.89 -5.85
C ALA A 221 -12.05 -2.45 -6.49
N ARG A 222 -10.90 -2.14 -5.88
CA ARG A 222 -9.68 -2.91 -6.13
C ARG A 222 -9.99 -4.41 -5.98
N ALA A 223 -9.52 -5.21 -6.94
CA ALA A 223 -9.67 -6.66 -6.89
C ALA A 223 -9.17 -7.21 -5.54
N SER A 224 -10.03 -8.02 -4.89
CA SER A 224 -9.72 -8.62 -3.59
C SER A 224 -8.40 -9.40 -3.65
N LEU A 225 -7.61 -9.28 -2.58
CA LEU A 225 -6.38 -10.06 -2.44
C LEU A 225 -6.65 -11.55 -2.38
N ALA A 226 -7.86 -11.97 -1.96
CA ALA A 226 -8.28 -13.37 -1.94
C ALA A 226 -8.14 -14.05 -3.31
N LEU A 227 -8.30 -13.31 -4.41
CA LEU A 227 -8.13 -13.83 -5.78
C LEU A 227 -6.67 -14.13 -6.13
N ARG A 228 -5.71 -13.76 -5.28
CA ARG A 228 -4.28 -13.88 -5.51
C ARG A 228 -3.60 -14.85 -4.54
N HIS A 229 -4.34 -15.66 -3.80
CA HIS A 229 -3.76 -16.55 -2.80
C HIS A 229 -2.70 -17.50 -3.37
N ASP A 230 -2.96 -18.16 -4.51
CA ASP A 230 -1.98 -19.01 -5.20
C ASP A 230 -0.69 -18.27 -5.56
N TRP A 231 -0.84 -17.01 -6.00
CA TRP A 231 0.30 -16.16 -6.31
C TRP A 231 1.14 -15.84 -5.07
N TYR A 232 0.49 -15.54 -3.93
CA TYR A 232 1.19 -15.28 -2.67
C TYR A 232 1.92 -16.53 -2.18
N LEU A 233 1.26 -17.70 -2.18
CA LEU A 233 1.85 -18.98 -1.76
C LEU A 233 3.10 -19.31 -2.60
N ALA A 234 2.97 -19.29 -3.93
CA ALA A 234 4.10 -19.56 -4.82
C ALA A 234 5.26 -18.57 -4.61
N ARG A 235 4.96 -17.31 -4.32
CA ARG A 235 5.98 -16.27 -4.11
C ARG A 235 6.68 -16.40 -2.76
N ILE A 236 5.94 -16.78 -1.71
CA ILE A 236 6.49 -17.11 -0.40
C ILE A 236 7.41 -18.32 -0.51
N ASP A 237 6.97 -19.40 -1.15
CA ASP A 237 7.78 -20.60 -1.36
C ASP A 237 9.10 -20.28 -2.07
N ALA A 238 9.03 -19.52 -3.16
CA ALA A 238 10.22 -19.08 -3.90
C ALA A 238 11.13 -18.15 -3.08
N ALA A 239 10.59 -17.37 -2.14
CA ALA A 239 11.38 -16.51 -1.27
C ALA A 239 12.04 -17.29 -0.13
N LEU A 240 11.33 -18.26 0.46
CA LEU A 240 11.87 -19.15 1.49
C LEU A 240 12.94 -20.09 0.94
N ALA A 241 12.78 -20.60 -0.28
CA ALA A 241 13.80 -21.42 -0.96
C ALA A 241 15.11 -20.63 -1.11
N ARG A 242 15.03 -19.38 -1.59
CA ARG A 242 16.20 -18.48 -1.68
C ARG A 242 16.83 -18.19 -0.33
N ALA A 243 16.03 -18.01 0.72
CA ALA A 243 16.53 -17.80 2.07
C ALA A 243 17.26 -19.05 2.62
N ALA A 244 16.77 -20.26 2.29
CA ALA A 244 17.39 -21.52 2.73
C ALA A 244 18.70 -21.85 1.99
N GLU A 245 18.86 -21.40 0.74
CA GLU A 245 20.12 -21.50 -0.03
C GLU A 245 21.17 -20.47 0.41
N GLY A 246 20.76 -19.45 1.15
CA GLY A 246 21.61 -18.37 1.65
C GLY A 246 22.39 -18.74 2.92
N ASP A 247 22.61 -17.75 3.77
CA ASP A 247 23.30 -17.94 5.06
C ASP A 247 22.47 -18.86 5.98
N PRO A 248 23.01 -20.02 6.44
CA PRO A 248 22.32 -20.91 7.36
C PRO A 248 21.85 -20.24 8.66
N ALA A 249 22.51 -19.16 9.10
CA ALA A 249 22.10 -18.38 10.27
C ALA A 249 20.79 -17.61 10.07
N VAL A 250 20.36 -17.42 8.81
CA VAL A 250 19.15 -16.70 8.42
C VAL A 250 18.17 -17.62 7.68
N ALA A 251 18.34 -18.94 7.81
CA ALA A 251 17.45 -19.91 7.21
C ALA A 251 16.06 -19.92 7.89
N PRO A 252 14.97 -20.20 7.15
CA PRO A 252 13.63 -20.28 7.73
C PRO A 252 13.52 -21.32 8.86
N SER A 253 13.14 -20.83 10.05
CA SER A 253 12.93 -21.65 11.25
C SER A 253 11.82 -22.68 11.04
N ALA A 254 11.83 -23.77 11.79
CA ALA A 254 10.72 -24.73 11.81
C ALA A 254 9.42 -24.06 12.31
N VAL A 255 9.55 -23.17 13.29
CA VAL A 255 8.44 -22.40 13.88
C VAL A 255 7.73 -21.54 12.84
N LEU A 256 8.49 -20.77 12.03
CA LEU A 256 7.94 -19.98 10.93
C LEU A 256 7.17 -20.87 9.93
N ARG A 257 7.72 -22.03 9.57
CA ARG A 257 7.05 -22.96 8.65
C ARG A 257 5.76 -23.52 9.23
N ASP A 258 5.74 -23.83 10.52
CA ASP A 258 4.54 -24.30 11.21
C ASP A 258 3.43 -23.22 11.23
N HIS A 259 3.79 -21.97 11.52
CA HIS A 259 2.85 -20.85 11.43
C HIS A 259 2.32 -20.63 10.01
N LEU A 260 3.22 -20.67 9.01
CA LEU A 260 2.84 -20.56 7.59
C LEU A 260 1.91 -21.69 7.16
N ALA A 261 2.18 -22.92 7.57
CA ALA A 261 1.35 -24.08 7.26
C ALA A 261 -0.05 -23.92 7.87
N ALA A 262 -0.15 -23.41 9.10
CA ALA A 262 -1.44 -23.17 9.75
C ALA A 262 -2.27 -22.08 9.04
N VAL A 263 -1.66 -20.95 8.66
CA VAL A 263 -2.35 -19.89 7.89
C VAL A 263 -2.74 -20.40 6.51
N THR A 264 -1.86 -21.14 5.84
CA THR A 264 -2.14 -21.77 4.53
C THR A 264 -3.31 -22.74 4.62
N ALA A 265 -3.41 -23.52 5.69
CA ALA A 265 -4.51 -24.47 5.89
C ALA A 265 -5.88 -23.78 5.95
N VAL A 266 -5.96 -22.56 6.51
CA VAL A 266 -7.20 -21.75 6.49
C VAL A 266 -7.57 -21.34 5.06
N VAL A 267 -6.58 -20.94 4.26
CA VAL A 267 -6.80 -20.56 2.85
C VAL A 267 -7.25 -21.75 2.03
N THR A 268 -6.54 -22.87 2.10
CA THR A 268 -6.79 -24.04 1.24
C THR A 268 -7.92 -24.94 1.73
N GLY A 269 -8.27 -24.85 3.02
CA GLY A 269 -9.32 -25.66 3.65
C GLY A 269 -10.71 -25.02 3.63
N ALA A 270 -10.82 -23.78 3.16
CA ALA A 270 -12.10 -23.08 3.09
C ALA A 270 -13.03 -23.70 2.03
N ASP A 271 -14.30 -23.88 2.40
CA ASP A 271 -15.34 -24.26 1.44
C ASP A 271 -15.56 -23.12 0.44
N ALA A 272 -15.20 -23.35 -0.83
CA ALA A 272 -15.32 -22.37 -1.90
C ALA A 272 -16.74 -21.80 -2.03
N SER A 273 -17.78 -22.58 -1.72
CA SER A 273 -19.16 -22.10 -1.77
C SER A 273 -19.47 -21.07 -0.68
N ALA A 274 -18.83 -21.20 0.50
CA ALA A 274 -18.94 -20.24 1.59
C ALA A 274 -18.12 -18.96 1.36
N LEU A 275 -17.25 -18.95 0.34
CA LEU A 275 -16.45 -17.79 -0.05
C LEU A 275 -17.14 -16.88 -1.08
N VAL A 276 -18.17 -17.40 -1.76
CA VAL A 276 -18.95 -16.63 -2.73
C VAL A 276 -19.77 -15.57 -1.99
N VAL A 277 -19.77 -14.36 -2.52
CA VAL A 277 -20.63 -13.27 -2.06
C VAL A 277 -21.80 -13.13 -3.03
N ASP A 278 -23.01 -13.08 -2.48
CA ASP A 278 -24.20 -12.82 -3.28
C ASP A 278 -24.17 -11.39 -3.82
N GLU A 279 -24.62 -11.19 -5.06
CA GLU A 279 -24.62 -9.85 -5.69
C GLU A 279 -25.43 -8.84 -4.87
N ALA A 280 -26.48 -9.29 -4.17
CA ALA A 280 -27.29 -8.44 -3.28
C ALA A 280 -26.57 -8.04 -1.98
N GLU A 281 -25.53 -8.79 -1.58
CA GLU A 281 -24.67 -8.49 -0.43
C GLU A 281 -23.50 -7.58 -0.79
N ARG A 282 -23.13 -7.49 -2.09
CA ARG A 282 -22.07 -6.58 -2.53
C ARG A 282 -22.47 -5.14 -2.26
N ARG A 283 -21.50 -4.36 -1.78
CA ARG A 283 -21.64 -2.94 -1.45
C ARG A 283 -20.39 -2.21 -1.87
N THR A 284 -20.44 -0.88 -1.88
CA THR A 284 -19.20 -0.11 -1.95
C THR A 284 -18.38 -0.35 -0.68
N ILE A 285 -17.12 -0.73 -0.86
CA ILE A 285 -16.13 -0.94 0.20
C ILE A 285 -14.98 0.04 0.02
N HIS A 286 -14.16 0.23 1.05
CA HIS A 286 -12.90 0.95 0.93
C HIS A 286 -11.90 0.17 0.05
N GLY A 287 -11.86 -1.16 0.18
CA GLY A 287 -11.02 -2.07 -0.61
C GLY A 287 -9.58 -2.22 -0.11
N ASP A 288 -9.23 -1.56 0.99
CA ASP A 288 -7.95 -1.67 1.72
C ASP A 288 -8.02 -0.97 3.10
N LEU A 289 -9.15 -1.05 3.81
CA LEU A 289 -9.36 -0.28 5.05
C LEU A 289 -8.34 -0.66 6.14
N HIS A 290 -7.57 0.32 6.64
CA HIS A 290 -6.70 0.10 7.80
C HIS A 290 -6.48 1.32 8.70
N VAL A 291 -6.04 1.09 9.95
CA VAL A 291 -5.85 2.13 10.98
C VAL A 291 -4.89 3.27 10.60
N GLY A 292 -4.01 3.05 9.62
CA GLY A 292 -3.10 4.07 9.10
C GLY A 292 -3.78 5.12 8.21
N GLN A 293 -5.02 4.87 7.80
CA GLN A 293 -5.83 5.76 6.96
C GLN A 293 -6.95 6.46 7.75
N LEU A 294 -7.09 6.15 9.04
CA LEU A 294 -8.17 6.65 9.88
C LEU A 294 -7.71 7.80 10.75
N PHE A 295 -8.56 8.82 10.83
CA PHE A 295 -8.40 9.98 11.69
C PHE A 295 -9.56 10.02 12.67
N VAL A 296 -9.25 10.33 13.93
CA VAL A 296 -10.22 10.43 15.02
C VAL A 296 -10.40 11.87 15.47
N ASP A 297 -11.52 12.16 16.10
CA ASP A 297 -11.79 13.47 16.67
C ASP A 297 -10.69 13.87 17.68
N ALA A 298 -10.38 15.16 17.75
CA ALA A 298 -9.33 15.65 18.65
C ALA A 298 -9.69 15.44 20.13
N ASP A 299 -10.98 15.52 20.44
CA ASP A 299 -11.55 15.43 21.78
C ASP A 299 -12.08 14.00 22.09
N ASP A 300 -12.31 13.16 21.09
CA ASP A 300 -12.69 11.75 21.25
C ASP A 300 -11.88 10.81 20.34
N ALA A 301 -10.88 10.14 20.93
CA ALA A 301 -10.03 9.17 20.25
C ALA A 301 -10.75 7.90 19.75
N SER A 302 -12.05 7.75 20.04
CA SER A 302 -12.89 6.63 19.59
C SER A 302 -13.90 7.03 18.51
N ALA A 303 -13.94 8.30 18.09
CA ALA A 303 -14.86 8.78 17.06
C ALA A 303 -14.10 9.07 15.77
N ILE A 304 -14.45 8.40 14.66
CA ILE A 304 -13.84 8.65 13.35
C ILE A 304 -14.28 10.03 12.83
N ALA A 305 -13.28 10.89 12.63
CA ALA A 305 -13.44 12.22 12.05
C ALA A 305 -13.05 12.26 10.56
N GLY A 306 -12.19 11.34 10.10
CA GLY A 306 -11.69 11.36 8.72
C GLY A 306 -11.16 10.02 8.21
N VAL A 307 -11.17 9.86 6.88
CA VAL A 307 -10.57 8.71 6.18
C VAL A 307 -9.83 9.16 4.91
N ILE A 308 -8.68 8.56 4.63
CA ILE A 308 -7.84 8.85 3.45
C ILE A 308 -7.55 7.59 2.61
N ASP A 309 -6.91 7.78 1.44
CA ASP A 309 -6.50 6.70 0.51
C ASP A 309 -7.67 5.85 -0.02
N ILE A 310 -8.79 6.51 -0.33
CA ILE A 310 -10.02 5.90 -0.86
C ILE A 310 -9.95 5.48 -2.34
N ASP A 311 -8.77 5.49 -2.98
CA ASP A 311 -8.60 5.18 -4.41
C ASP A 311 -9.04 3.76 -4.80
N THR A 312 -9.01 2.87 -3.81
CA THR A 312 -9.35 1.45 -3.95
C THR A 312 -10.85 1.19 -3.81
N ALA A 313 -11.63 2.21 -3.48
CA ALA A 313 -13.04 2.07 -3.17
C ALA A 313 -13.88 1.73 -4.41
N GLY A 314 -14.96 1.00 -4.17
CA GLY A 314 -15.94 0.59 -5.18
C GLY A 314 -16.71 -0.66 -4.75
N LEU A 315 -17.51 -1.22 -5.67
CA LEU A 315 -18.34 -2.40 -5.41
C LEU A 315 -17.47 -3.64 -5.10
N GLY A 316 -17.67 -4.25 -3.93
CA GLY A 316 -16.90 -5.41 -3.46
C GLY A 316 -17.61 -6.21 -2.36
N ASP A 317 -16.90 -7.17 -1.76
CA ASP A 317 -17.38 -7.93 -0.61
C ASP A 317 -17.08 -7.16 0.69
N PRO A 318 -18.09 -6.83 1.53
CA PRO A 318 -17.87 -6.16 2.81
C PRO A 318 -16.85 -6.83 3.74
N ALA A 319 -16.61 -8.14 3.57
CA ALA A 319 -15.61 -8.89 4.31
C ALA A 319 -14.15 -8.49 3.98
N ASP A 320 -13.90 -7.87 2.81
CA ASP A 320 -12.56 -7.41 2.43
C ASP A 320 -12.06 -6.29 3.35
N ASP A 321 -12.91 -5.34 3.75
CA ASP A 321 -12.51 -4.25 4.65
C ASP A 321 -12.25 -4.74 6.09
N GLU A 322 -13.02 -5.71 6.57
CA GLU A 322 -12.83 -6.32 7.89
C GLU A 322 -11.53 -7.10 7.94
N ALA A 323 -11.28 -7.92 6.92
CA ALA A 323 -10.07 -8.69 6.79
C ALA A 323 -8.83 -7.81 6.62
N ALA A 324 -8.92 -6.75 5.83
CA ALA A 324 -7.85 -5.77 5.67
C ALA A 324 -7.51 -5.13 7.02
N LEU A 325 -8.49 -4.68 7.80
CA LEU A 325 -8.23 -4.04 9.09
C LEU A 325 -7.55 -5.02 10.06
N ILE A 326 -8.07 -6.25 10.19
CA ILE A 326 -7.48 -7.27 11.08
C ILE A 326 -6.03 -7.56 10.69
N ALA A 327 -5.76 -7.79 9.41
CA ALA A 327 -4.42 -8.14 8.95
C ALA A 327 -3.42 -6.97 9.05
N HIS A 328 -3.86 -5.74 8.79
CA HIS A 328 -3.02 -4.56 9.00
C HIS A 328 -2.74 -4.29 10.48
N LEU A 329 -3.66 -4.62 11.39
CA LEU A 329 -3.39 -4.59 12.83
C LEU A 329 -2.31 -5.60 13.23
N ILE A 330 -2.37 -6.83 12.69
CA ILE A 330 -1.32 -7.84 12.87
C ILE A 330 0.04 -7.32 12.39
N ALA A 331 0.12 -6.79 11.17
CA ALA A 331 1.35 -6.22 10.64
C ALA A 331 1.84 -5.02 11.47
N SER A 332 0.93 -4.17 11.94
CA SER A 332 1.25 -3.01 12.79
C SER A 332 1.83 -3.43 14.15
N ILE A 333 1.35 -4.52 14.75
CA ILE A 333 1.91 -5.09 15.99
C ILE A 333 3.33 -5.60 15.73
N ALA A 334 3.55 -6.33 14.63
CA ALA A 334 4.87 -6.86 14.27
C ALA A 334 5.90 -5.74 14.02
N LEU A 335 5.48 -4.65 13.37
CA LEU A 335 6.31 -3.47 13.13
C LEU A 335 6.56 -2.66 14.41
N ALA A 336 5.57 -2.59 15.31
CA ALA A 336 5.67 -1.87 16.59
C ALA A 336 6.25 -2.73 17.73
N ARG A 337 6.81 -3.92 17.45
CA ARG A 337 7.27 -4.87 18.50
C ARG A 337 8.31 -4.32 19.49
N ARG A 338 8.99 -3.23 19.14
CA ARG A 338 9.97 -2.53 20.00
C ARG A 338 9.39 -1.36 20.79
N ASP A 339 8.09 -1.07 20.61
CA ASP A 339 7.34 -0.04 21.31
C ASP A 339 6.13 -0.72 22.00
N GLU A 340 6.32 -1.07 23.27
CA GLU A 340 5.33 -1.82 24.05
C GLU A 340 3.97 -1.10 24.13
N GLY A 341 3.97 0.22 24.29
CA GLY A 341 2.74 1.01 24.40
C GLY A 341 1.95 1.01 23.09
N ARG A 342 2.64 1.21 21.97
CA ARG A 342 2.03 1.19 20.63
C ARG A 342 1.55 -0.21 20.24
N SER A 343 2.37 -1.23 20.50
CA SER A 343 2.03 -2.64 20.27
C SER A 343 0.80 -3.06 21.09
N ALA A 344 0.74 -2.70 22.38
CA ALA A 344 -0.41 -2.99 23.23
C ALA A 344 -1.69 -2.27 22.75
N GLY A 345 -1.57 -1.03 22.26
CA GLY A 345 -2.69 -0.29 21.67
C GLY A 345 -3.29 -1.00 20.46
N PHE A 346 -2.44 -1.41 19.51
CA PHE A 346 -2.90 -2.21 18.36
C PHE A 346 -3.47 -3.56 18.77
N ARG A 347 -2.88 -4.23 19.76
CA ARG A 347 -3.36 -5.54 20.23
C ARG A 347 -4.77 -5.46 20.83
N ARG A 348 -5.08 -4.45 21.65
CA ARG A 348 -6.44 -4.24 22.18
C ARG A 348 -7.47 -4.09 21.06
N LEU A 349 -7.15 -3.33 20.02
CA LEU A 349 -8.03 -3.15 18.87
C LEU A 349 -8.16 -4.42 18.03
N LEU A 350 -7.07 -5.17 17.83
CA LEU A 350 -7.08 -6.46 17.14
C LEU A 350 -7.99 -7.47 17.87
N ASP A 351 -7.83 -7.59 19.19
CA ASP A 351 -8.61 -8.54 19.98
C ASP A 351 -10.12 -8.22 19.92
N ALA A 352 -10.48 -6.93 19.97
CA ALA A 352 -11.86 -6.48 19.82
C ALA A 352 -12.41 -6.71 18.39
N ALA A 353 -11.62 -6.41 17.36
CA ALA A 353 -12.01 -6.61 15.95
C ALA A 353 -12.22 -8.09 15.63
N ALA A 354 -11.31 -8.95 16.09
CA ALA A 354 -11.42 -10.40 15.95
C ALA A 354 -12.64 -10.94 16.72
N ALA A 355 -12.84 -10.51 17.96
CA ALA A 355 -14.01 -10.92 18.75
C ALA A 355 -15.34 -10.55 18.08
N ARG A 356 -15.38 -9.46 17.31
CA ARG A 356 -16.57 -8.97 16.61
C ARG A 356 -16.77 -9.64 15.25
N TRP A 357 -15.79 -9.56 14.36
CA TRP A 357 -15.98 -9.94 12.95
C TRP A 357 -15.67 -11.41 12.66
N LEU A 358 -14.94 -12.09 13.55
CA LEU A 358 -14.71 -13.54 13.51
C LEU A 358 -15.58 -14.30 14.53
N ALA A 359 -16.55 -13.62 15.16
CA ALA A 359 -17.45 -14.20 16.14
C ALA A 359 -18.15 -15.47 15.61
N PRO A 360 -18.22 -16.56 16.40
CA PRO A 360 -18.95 -17.76 16.02
C PRO A 360 -20.40 -17.46 15.61
N GLY A 361 -20.85 -18.04 14.50
CA GLY A 361 -22.21 -17.86 13.98
C GLY A 361 -22.46 -16.54 13.23
N ARG A 362 -21.48 -15.62 13.14
CA ARG A 362 -21.65 -14.38 12.37
C ARG A 362 -21.76 -14.68 10.86
N PRO A 363 -22.75 -14.11 10.16
CA PRO A 363 -22.82 -14.16 8.70
C PRO A 363 -21.54 -13.61 8.04
N GLY A 364 -21.04 -14.29 7.01
CA GLY A 364 -19.81 -13.89 6.33
C GLY A 364 -18.51 -14.19 7.10
N ARG A 365 -18.56 -14.78 8.31
CA ARG A 365 -17.35 -15.14 9.08
C ARG A 365 -16.30 -15.91 8.27
N ALA A 366 -16.72 -16.91 7.49
CA ALA A 366 -15.81 -17.71 6.67
C ALA A 366 -15.07 -16.84 5.63
N ARG A 367 -15.78 -15.86 5.05
CA ARG A 367 -15.22 -14.89 4.10
C ARG A 367 -14.18 -14.00 4.76
N VAL A 368 -14.45 -13.51 5.98
CA VAL A 368 -13.51 -12.70 6.77
C VAL A 368 -12.28 -13.50 7.16
N ALA A 369 -12.44 -14.72 7.67
CA ALA A 369 -11.34 -15.58 8.09
C ALA A 369 -10.40 -15.92 6.91
N HIS A 370 -10.96 -16.36 5.78
CA HIS A 370 -10.20 -16.67 4.58
C HIS A 370 -9.44 -15.44 4.06
N ARG A 371 -10.11 -14.29 3.93
CA ARG A 371 -9.48 -13.05 3.45
C ARG A 371 -8.40 -12.55 4.42
N THR A 372 -8.63 -12.65 5.72
CA THR A 372 -7.64 -12.31 6.75
C THR A 372 -6.39 -13.17 6.57
N ALA A 373 -6.54 -14.49 6.39
CA ALA A 373 -5.43 -15.39 6.14
C ALA A 373 -4.63 -14.99 4.88
N VAL A 374 -5.32 -14.66 3.78
CA VAL A 374 -4.65 -14.21 2.54
C VAL A 374 -3.93 -12.87 2.74
N HIS A 375 -4.51 -11.92 3.47
CA HIS A 375 -3.83 -10.67 3.79
C HIS A 375 -2.61 -10.89 4.70
N VAL A 376 -2.66 -11.81 5.66
CA VAL A 376 -1.50 -12.18 6.50
C VAL A 376 -0.37 -12.74 5.62
N LEU A 377 -0.67 -13.61 4.65
CA LEU A 377 0.31 -14.08 3.67
C LEU A 377 0.89 -12.91 2.86
N ALA A 378 0.04 -11.97 2.45
CA ALA A 378 0.48 -10.79 1.69
C ALA A 378 1.42 -9.88 2.49
N HIS A 379 1.17 -9.68 3.79
CA HIS A 379 2.05 -8.92 4.67
C HIS A 379 3.37 -9.64 4.91
N ALA A 380 3.33 -10.95 5.20
CA ALA A 380 4.51 -11.76 5.47
C ALA A 380 5.47 -11.88 4.28
N LEU A 381 4.96 -11.77 3.04
CA LEU A 381 5.78 -11.88 1.84
C LEU A 381 6.91 -10.83 1.80
N ALA A 382 6.62 -9.57 2.10
CA ALA A 382 7.61 -8.51 1.92
C ALA A 382 8.80 -8.60 2.91
N PRO A 383 8.61 -8.88 4.22
CA PRO A 383 9.70 -9.22 5.12
C PRO A 383 10.48 -10.46 4.66
N ILE A 384 9.82 -11.54 4.21
CA ILE A 384 10.51 -12.75 3.70
C ILE A 384 11.40 -12.40 2.51
N GLU A 385 10.90 -11.62 1.54
CA GLU A 385 11.68 -11.22 0.37
C GLU A 385 12.92 -10.38 0.72
N ARG A 386 12.88 -9.65 1.84
CA ARG A 386 14.00 -8.85 2.37
C ARG A 386 14.90 -9.61 3.35
N GLY A 387 14.57 -10.86 3.68
CA GLY A 387 15.30 -11.66 4.67
C GLY A 387 14.98 -11.33 6.13
N ASP A 388 13.97 -10.49 6.40
CA ASP A 388 13.49 -10.20 7.75
C ASP A 388 12.49 -11.28 8.19
N LEU A 389 13.01 -12.49 8.45
CA LEU A 389 12.21 -13.65 8.82
C LEU A 389 11.60 -13.53 10.22
N GLU A 390 12.21 -12.74 11.11
CA GLU A 390 11.67 -12.47 12.45
C GLU A 390 10.32 -11.74 12.35
N THR A 391 10.25 -10.64 11.57
CA THR A 391 8.99 -9.92 11.38
C THR A 391 7.94 -10.83 10.72
N ALA A 392 8.32 -11.62 9.72
CA ALA A 392 7.41 -12.57 9.07
C ALA A 392 6.87 -13.64 10.03
N GLU A 393 7.72 -14.20 10.89
CA GLU A 393 7.32 -15.19 11.90
C GLU A 393 6.28 -14.60 12.86
N VAL A 394 6.48 -13.37 13.32
CA VAL A 394 5.53 -12.66 14.20
C VAL A 394 4.18 -12.43 13.50
N GLU A 395 4.19 -11.96 12.24
CA GLU A 395 2.95 -11.75 11.47
C GLU A 395 2.16 -13.05 11.29
N LEU A 396 2.84 -14.14 10.92
CA LEU A 396 2.24 -15.46 10.74
C LEU A 396 1.74 -16.06 12.07
N ALA A 397 2.49 -15.87 13.16
CA ALA A 397 2.11 -16.34 14.49
C ALA A 397 0.84 -15.66 14.99
N LEU A 398 0.78 -14.33 14.90
CA LEU A 398 -0.40 -13.56 15.27
C LEU A 398 -1.60 -13.91 14.38
N GLY A 399 -1.40 -14.05 13.07
CA GLY A 399 -2.44 -14.47 12.14
C GLY A 399 -3.01 -15.84 12.48
N ARG A 400 -2.14 -16.83 12.74
CA ARG A 400 -2.55 -18.16 13.19
C ARG A 400 -3.41 -18.08 14.46
N ASP A 401 -2.95 -17.35 15.48
CA ASP A 401 -3.62 -17.31 16.78
C ASP A 401 -5.02 -16.69 16.67
N ILE A 402 -5.14 -15.58 15.92
CA ILE A 402 -6.44 -14.92 15.68
C ILE A 402 -7.40 -15.82 14.90
N LEU A 403 -6.89 -16.56 13.90
CA LEU A 403 -7.72 -17.45 13.08
C LEU A 403 -8.11 -18.74 13.83
N ARG A 404 -7.25 -19.27 14.72
CA ARG A 404 -7.57 -20.44 15.55
C ARG A 404 -8.57 -20.12 16.65
N ASP A 405 -8.38 -19.02 17.37
CA ASP A 405 -9.28 -18.62 18.46
C ASP A 405 -10.70 -18.35 17.97
N ALA A 406 -10.86 -18.04 16.68
CA ALA A 406 -12.17 -17.95 16.05
C ALA A 406 -12.90 -19.31 16.00
N ASP A 407 -12.20 -20.43 15.82
CA ASP A 407 -12.78 -21.77 15.68
C ASP A 407 -13.04 -22.45 17.05
N GLU A 408 -12.33 -22.04 18.11
CA GLU A 408 -12.35 -22.70 19.43
C GLU A 408 -13.23 -22.02 20.50
N ARG A 409 -13.81 -20.82 20.25
CA ARG A 409 -14.66 -20.15 21.26
C ARG A 409 -16.03 -20.84 21.40
N PRO A 410 -16.37 -21.40 22.58
CA PRO A 410 -17.68 -22.03 22.80
C PRO A 410 -18.80 -20.98 22.73
N LEU A 411 -19.95 -21.41 22.20
CA LEU A 411 -21.23 -20.71 22.31
C LEU A 411 -21.54 -20.57 23.81
N ILE A 412 -21.39 -19.38 24.38
CA ILE A 412 -21.89 -19.05 25.72
C ILE A 412 -23.24 -18.38 25.59
#